data_AF-A0A6I2GNX2-F1
#
_entry.id   AF-A0A6I2GNX2-F1
#
_cell.length_a   1.000
_cell.length_b   1.000
_cell.length_c   1.000
_cell.angle_alpha   90.00
_cell.angle_beta   90.00
_cell.angle_gamma   90.00
#
_symmetry.space_group_name_H-M   'P 1'
#
loop_
_entity.id
_entity.type
_entity.pdbx_description
1 polymer ?
#
loop_
_entity_poly.entity_id
_entity_poly.type
_entity_poly.pdbx_seq_one_letter_code
_entity_poly.pdbx_strand_id
1 'polypeptide(L)'
;MSLGTLVLLLLLGGAVYAASLYVPLWVDSLDVKEAVAAAHALSGQNTNDALLRNEIRNRTTHMGTHVESDGWGGTRTAPGLGLTDDQILIDRDPVTGSVRIEVSWDRPVTLKPTARVHLFHFRVVKEGLPPR
;
A
#
# COMPACT_ATOMS: atom_id res chain seq x y z
N MET A 1 29.84 -5.38 31.74
CA MET A 1 29.06 -4.45 30.89
C MET A 1 28.70 -3.24 31.73
N SER A 2 28.91 -2.02 31.24
CA SER A 2 28.47 -0.80 31.93
C SER A 2 27.00 -0.51 31.61
N LEU A 3 26.33 0.25 32.48
CA LEU A 3 24.96 0.72 32.26
C LEU A 3 24.81 1.45 30.91
N GLY A 4 25.81 2.24 30.52
CA GLY A 4 25.82 2.95 29.24
C GLY A 4 25.86 2.01 28.03
N THR A 5 26.63 0.92 28.10
CA THR A 5 26.63 -0.10 27.04
C THR A 5 25.27 -0.79 26.93
N LEU A 6 24.60 -1.06 28.06
CA LEU A 6 23.29 -1.70 28.08
C LEU A 6 22.20 -0.81 27.46
N VAL A 7 22.18 0.49 27.81
CA VAL A 7 21.25 1.48 27.24
C VAL A 7 21.46 1.62 25.74
N LEU A 8 22.71 1.71 25.28
CA LEU A 8 23.03 1.81 23.86
C LEU A 8 22.52 0.59 23.07
N LEU A 9 22.73 -0.61 23.60
CA LEU A 9 22.26 -1.85 22.96
C LEU A 9 20.72 -1.91 22.90
N LEU A 10 20.03 -1.46 23.94
CA LEU A 10 18.56 -1.38 23.95
C LEU A 10 18.04 -0.39 22.91
N LEU A 11 18.67 0.78 22.77
CA LEU A 11 18.29 1.78 21.76
C LEU A 11 18.53 1.26 20.34
N LEU A 12 19.67 0.63 20.09
CA LEU A 12 19.98 0.00 18.79
C LEU A 12 18.99 -1.11 18.46
N GLY A 13 18.72 -2.01 19.40
CA GLY A 13 17.73 -3.07 19.23
C GLY A 13 16.33 -2.53 18.94
N GLY A 14 15.91 -1.49 19.68
CA GLY A 14 14.64 -0.81 19.46
C GLY A 14 14.54 -0.14 18.09
N ALA A 15 15.61 0.52 17.63
CA ALA A 15 15.66 1.16 16.33
C ALA A 15 15.58 0.15 15.18
N VAL A 16 16.32 -0.97 15.27
CA VAL A 16 16.26 -2.05 14.27
C VAL A 16 14.87 -2.68 14.24
N TYR A 17 14.26 -2.93 15.40
CA TYR A 17 12.91 -3.47 15.49
C TYR A 17 11.89 -2.53 14.84
N ALA A 18 11.93 -1.23 15.18
CA ALA A 18 11.06 -0.23 14.58
C ALA A 18 11.25 -0.16 13.06
N ALA A 19 12.49 -0.10 12.57
CA ALA A 19 12.79 -0.08 11.14
C ALA A 19 12.22 -1.32 10.43
N SER A 20 12.37 -2.51 11.01
CA SER A 20 11.84 -3.75 10.42
C SER A 20 10.32 -3.75 10.26
N LEU A 21 9.59 -3.00 11.08
CA LEU A 21 8.13 -2.89 11.01
C LEU A 21 7.66 -1.77 10.07
N TYR A 22 8.27 -0.59 10.18
CA TYR A 22 7.78 0.60 9.49
C TYR A 22 8.33 0.76 8.06
N VAL A 23 9.54 0.26 7.76
CA VAL A 23 10.12 0.40 6.41
C VAL A 23 9.26 -0.30 5.35
N PRO A 24 8.81 -1.56 5.52
CA PRO A 24 7.96 -2.21 4.52
C PRO A 24 6.65 -1.44 4.29
N LEU A 25 6.01 -0.97 5.36
CA LEU A 25 4.78 -0.16 5.30
C LEU A 25 4.97 1.14 4.51
N TRP A 26 6.11 1.79 4.72
CA TRP A 26 6.44 3.03 4.06
C TRP A 26 6.73 2.83 2.56
N VAL A 27 7.45 1.76 2.21
CA VAL A 27 7.71 1.37 0.82
C VAL A 27 6.39 1.05 0.10
N ASP A 28 5.53 0.21 0.70
CA ASP A 28 4.20 -0.11 0.16
C ASP A 28 3.39 1.17 -0.14
N SER A 29 3.42 2.17 0.75
CA SER A 29 2.72 3.43 0.54
C SER A 29 3.31 4.28 -0.60
N LEU A 30 4.63 4.30 -0.78
CA LEU A 30 5.26 5.02 -1.89
C LEU A 30 4.93 4.38 -3.23
N ASP A 31 4.97 3.07 -3.28
CA ASP A 31 4.66 2.27 -4.45
C ASP A 31 3.21 2.49 -4.93
N VAL A 32 2.24 2.51 -3.99
CA VAL A 32 0.85 2.84 -4.33
C VAL A 32 0.73 4.29 -4.80
N LYS A 33 1.47 5.24 -4.22
CA LYS A 33 1.49 6.63 -4.71
C LYS A 33 1.97 6.72 -6.14
N GLU A 34 3.00 5.97 -6.50
CA GLU A 34 3.50 5.93 -7.88
C GLU A 34 2.47 5.28 -8.82
N ALA A 35 1.87 4.16 -8.41
CA ALA A 35 0.84 3.47 -9.20
C ALA A 35 -0.38 4.36 -9.46
N VAL A 36 -0.85 5.08 -8.44
CA VAL A 36 -1.96 6.04 -8.55
C VAL A 36 -1.57 7.22 -9.44
N ALA A 37 -0.34 7.74 -9.33
CA ALA A 37 0.13 8.81 -10.19
C ALA A 37 0.22 8.37 -11.67
N ALA A 38 0.68 7.16 -11.93
CA ALA A 38 0.72 6.58 -13.28
C ALA A 38 -0.70 6.40 -13.86
N ALA A 39 -1.64 5.89 -13.06
CA ALA A 39 -3.04 5.76 -13.47
C ALA A 39 -3.68 7.14 -13.73
N HIS A 40 -3.36 8.14 -12.91
CA HIS A 40 -3.84 9.52 -13.12
C HIS A 40 -3.30 10.10 -14.43
N ALA A 41 -2.02 9.88 -14.75
CA ALA A 41 -1.45 10.26 -16.03
C ALA A 41 -2.14 9.56 -17.21
N LEU A 42 -2.39 8.25 -17.11
CA LEU A 42 -3.07 7.47 -18.13
C LEU A 42 -4.53 7.91 -18.35
N SER A 43 -5.17 8.43 -17.32
CA SER A 43 -6.58 8.86 -17.35
C SER A 43 -6.86 10.03 -18.29
N GLY A 44 -5.83 10.80 -18.66
CA GLY A 44 -5.95 11.90 -19.63
C GLY A 44 -6.13 11.42 -21.08
N GLN A 45 -5.66 10.22 -21.38
CA GLN A 45 -5.73 9.61 -22.70
C GLN A 45 -6.74 8.45 -22.76
N ASN A 46 -7.22 7.97 -21.60
CA ASN A 46 -8.14 6.84 -21.50
C ASN A 46 -9.30 7.10 -20.52
N THR A 47 -10.52 6.93 -21.01
CA THR A 47 -11.75 7.02 -20.22
C THR A 47 -12.18 5.69 -19.60
N ASN A 48 -11.47 4.59 -19.89
CA ASN A 48 -11.81 3.27 -19.39
C ASN A 48 -11.24 3.03 -17.98
N ASP A 49 -12.12 3.10 -16.98
CA ASP A 49 -11.75 2.92 -15.58
C ASP A 49 -11.25 1.51 -15.24
N ALA A 50 -11.67 0.48 -15.98
CA ALA A 50 -11.16 -0.87 -15.79
C ALA A 50 -9.68 -0.98 -16.16
N LEU A 51 -9.22 -0.23 -17.18
CA LEU A 51 -7.81 -0.14 -17.53
C LEU A 51 -7.00 0.56 -16.43
N LEU A 52 -7.54 1.65 -15.87
CA LEU A 52 -6.88 2.37 -14.78
C LEU A 52 -6.74 1.51 -13.52
N ARG A 53 -7.79 0.76 -13.16
CA ARG A 53 -7.76 -0.22 -12.05
C ARG A 53 -6.73 -1.31 -12.30
N ASN A 54 -6.69 -1.85 -13.52
CA ASN A 54 -5.69 -2.85 -13.91
C ASN A 54 -4.26 -2.30 -13.86
N GLU A 55 -4.03 -1.05 -14.26
CA GLU A 55 -2.71 -0.43 -14.17
C GLU A 55 -2.22 -0.35 -12.72
N ILE A 56 -3.10 0.08 -11.80
CA ILE A 56 -2.79 0.14 -10.36
C ILE A 56 -2.47 -1.26 -9.85
N ARG A 57 -3.31 -2.26 -10.17
CA ARG A 57 -3.07 -3.65 -9.76
C ARG A 57 -1.76 -4.19 -10.33
N ASN A 58 -1.53 -4.09 -11.63
CA ASN A 58 -0.34 -4.63 -12.28
C ASN A 58 0.96 -4.09 -11.68
N ARG A 59 1.01 -2.78 -11.39
CA ARG A 59 2.16 -2.18 -10.71
C ARG A 59 2.33 -2.71 -9.30
N THR A 60 1.23 -2.90 -8.57
CA THR A 60 1.24 -3.37 -7.18
C THR A 60 1.30 -4.90 -7.02
N THR A 61 1.19 -5.69 -8.10
CA THR A 61 1.22 -7.18 -8.07
C THR A 61 2.55 -7.75 -7.57
N HIS A 62 3.64 -7.03 -7.76
CA HIS A 62 4.98 -7.47 -7.33
C HIS A 62 5.48 -6.74 -6.07
N MET A 63 4.63 -5.93 -5.44
CA MET A 63 4.98 -5.02 -4.35
C MET A 63 4.32 -5.45 -3.04
N GLY A 64 5.11 -5.61 -1.99
CA GLY A 64 4.61 -6.12 -0.71
C GLY A 64 4.08 -7.56 -0.79
N THR A 65 3.27 -7.92 0.20
CA THR A 65 2.70 -9.29 0.32
C THR A 65 1.35 -9.30 1.03
N HIS A 66 0.31 -9.90 0.50
CA HIS A 66 -0.98 -9.97 1.19
C HIS A 66 -1.30 -11.40 1.64
N VAL A 67 -2.31 -11.54 2.47
CA VAL A 67 -2.80 -12.85 2.91
C VAL A 67 -3.98 -13.24 2.03
N GLU A 68 -3.85 -14.35 1.31
CA GLU A 68 -4.95 -14.96 0.57
C GLU A 68 -5.47 -16.17 1.34
N SER A 69 -6.79 -16.37 1.31
CA SER A 69 -7.38 -17.66 1.68
C SER A 69 -7.23 -18.62 0.51
N ASP A 70 -6.68 -19.81 0.75
CA ASP A 70 -6.82 -20.92 -0.17
C ASP A 70 -8.26 -21.45 -0.15
N GLY A 71 -8.69 -22.07 -1.24
CA GLY A 71 -10.05 -22.63 -1.39
C GLY A 71 -10.35 -23.82 -0.45
N TRP A 72 -9.39 -24.22 0.38
CA TRP A 72 -9.51 -25.28 1.38
C TRP A 72 -9.49 -24.75 2.82
N GLY A 73 -9.54 -23.42 3.01
CA GLY A 73 -9.65 -22.76 4.31
C GLY A 73 -8.31 -22.45 5.00
N GLY A 74 -7.17 -22.70 4.35
CA GLY A 74 -5.86 -22.23 4.79
C GLY A 74 -5.59 -20.79 4.36
N THR A 75 -4.61 -20.15 5.00
CA THR A 75 -4.14 -18.81 4.63
C THR A 75 -2.71 -18.89 4.13
N ARG A 76 -2.41 -18.26 2.99
CA ARG A 76 -1.05 -18.16 2.45
C ARG A 76 -0.67 -16.71 2.23
N THR A 77 0.63 -16.42 2.36
CA THR A 77 1.19 -15.12 1.99
C THR A 77 1.49 -15.13 0.50
N ALA A 78 0.82 -14.28 -0.26
CA ALA A 78 1.02 -14.09 -1.70
C ALA A 78 1.79 -12.78 -1.97
N PRO A 79 2.58 -12.70 -3.06
CA PRO A 79 3.20 -11.45 -3.47
C PRO A 79 2.15 -10.42 -3.90
N GLY A 80 2.49 -9.14 -3.77
CA GLY A 80 1.62 -8.04 -4.16
C GLY A 80 0.75 -7.55 -3.01
N LEU A 81 0.17 -6.36 -3.20
CA LEU A 81 -0.72 -5.74 -2.20
C LEU A 81 -2.12 -6.36 -2.15
N GLY A 82 -2.51 -7.13 -3.18
CA GLY A 82 -3.81 -7.79 -3.21
C GLY A 82 -4.98 -6.81 -3.33
N LEU A 83 -4.78 -5.67 -3.98
CA LEU A 83 -5.80 -4.62 -4.09
C LEU A 83 -7.04 -5.13 -4.83
N THR A 84 -8.19 -5.02 -4.16
CA THR A 84 -9.49 -5.37 -4.72
C THR A 84 -10.15 -4.17 -5.41
N ASP A 85 -11.19 -4.40 -6.22
CA ASP A 85 -11.86 -3.30 -6.94
C ASP A 85 -12.54 -2.30 -6.00
N ASP A 86 -13.09 -2.74 -4.88
CA ASP A 86 -13.69 -1.89 -3.85
C ASP A 86 -12.67 -0.98 -3.16
N GLN A 87 -11.39 -1.36 -3.16
CA GLN A 87 -10.31 -0.55 -2.60
C GLN A 87 -9.82 0.55 -3.55
N ILE A 88 -10.26 0.55 -4.81
CA ILE A 88 -9.90 1.54 -5.82
C ILE A 88 -11.14 2.36 -6.19
N LEU A 89 -11.14 3.64 -5.84
CA LEU A 89 -12.17 4.60 -6.23
C LEU A 89 -11.61 5.47 -7.36
N ILE A 90 -12.37 5.57 -8.45
CA ILE A 90 -12.08 6.49 -9.56
C ILE A 90 -13.33 7.34 -9.73
N ASP A 91 -13.15 8.64 -9.54
CA ASP A 91 -14.20 9.65 -9.71
C ASP A 91 -13.77 10.64 -10.78
N ARG A 92 -14.70 11.00 -11.65
CA ARG A 92 -14.46 11.88 -12.81
C ARG A 92 -15.50 12.98 -12.76
N ASP A 93 -15.02 14.21 -12.61
CA ASP A 93 -15.90 15.38 -12.66
C ASP A 93 -16.11 15.80 -14.12
N PRO A 94 -17.34 15.68 -14.66
CA PRO A 94 -17.63 16.07 -16.04
C PRO A 94 -17.59 17.59 -16.25
N VAL A 95 -17.68 18.40 -15.19
CA VAL A 95 -17.71 19.87 -15.25
C VAL A 95 -16.29 20.42 -15.33
N THR A 96 -15.42 19.97 -14.44
CA THR A 96 -14.02 20.46 -14.38
C THR A 96 -13.08 19.63 -15.24
N GLY A 97 -13.47 18.42 -15.65
CA GLY A 97 -12.58 17.46 -16.30
C GLY A 97 -11.53 16.88 -15.36
N SER A 98 -11.67 17.09 -14.04
CA SER A 98 -10.76 16.54 -13.05
C SER A 98 -11.03 15.05 -12.83
N VAL A 99 -9.95 14.33 -12.54
CA VAL A 99 -10.02 12.91 -12.19
C VAL A 99 -9.42 12.74 -10.81
N ARG A 100 -10.16 12.08 -9.93
CA ARG A 100 -9.72 11.66 -8.59
C ARG A 100 -9.57 10.15 -8.57
N ILE A 101 -8.36 9.69 -8.31
CA ILE A 101 -8.05 8.28 -8.09
C ILE A 101 -7.64 8.11 -6.64
N GLU A 102 -8.35 7.26 -5.92
CA GLU A 102 -8.13 6.96 -4.52
C GLU A 102 -7.96 5.45 -4.33
N VAL A 103 -6.94 5.07 -3.57
CA VAL A 103 -6.67 3.68 -3.17
C VAL A 103 -6.61 3.62 -1.66
N SER A 104 -7.48 2.79 -1.08
CA SER A 104 -7.58 2.60 0.37
C SER A 104 -7.48 1.11 0.69
N TRP A 105 -6.54 0.72 1.55
CA TRP A 105 -6.32 -0.69 1.88
C TRP A 105 -5.81 -0.88 3.30
N ASP A 106 -5.98 -2.10 3.80
CA ASP A 106 -5.59 -2.48 5.14
C ASP A 106 -4.38 -3.43 5.10
N ARG A 107 -3.39 -3.14 5.95
CA ARG A 107 -2.16 -3.92 6.04
C ARG A 107 -2.04 -4.57 7.42
N PRO A 108 -2.16 -5.90 7.52
CA PRO A 108 -1.90 -6.60 8.77
C PRO A 108 -0.41 -6.69 9.06
N VAL A 109 0.00 -6.23 10.23
CA VAL A 109 1.36 -6.36 10.74
C VAL A 109 1.35 -7.16 12.03
N THR A 110 2.11 -8.25 12.06
CA THR A 110 2.26 -9.06 13.26
C THR A 110 3.37 -8.50 14.13
N LEU A 111 3.00 -7.93 15.28
CA LEU A 111 3.94 -7.41 16.26
C LEU A 111 4.59 -8.57 17.02
N LYS A 112 5.91 -8.67 16.94
CA LYS A 112 6.70 -9.64 17.72
C LYS A 112 7.15 -9.00 19.04
N PRO A 113 7.21 -9.74 20.16
CA PRO A 113 7.00 -11.18 20.30
C PRO A 113 5.56 -11.60 20.60
N THR A 114 4.64 -10.65 20.78
CA THR A 114 3.27 -10.92 21.28
C THR A 114 2.35 -11.59 20.26
N ALA A 115 2.79 -11.74 19.01
CA ALA A 115 2.03 -12.27 17.87
C ALA A 115 0.69 -11.55 17.65
N ARG A 116 0.54 -10.32 18.17
CA ARG A 116 -0.65 -9.51 17.97
C ARG A 116 -0.63 -8.93 16.57
N VAL A 117 -1.73 -9.09 15.84
CA VAL A 117 -1.92 -8.46 14.53
C VAL A 117 -2.48 -7.05 14.75
N HIS A 118 -1.81 -6.06 14.17
CA HIS A 118 -2.30 -4.69 14.08
C HIS A 118 -2.61 -4.38 12.62
N LEU A 119 -3.76 -3.74 12.37
CA LEU A 119 -4.15 -3.32 11.02
C LEU A 119 -3.74 -1.86 10.84
N PHE A 120 -2.93 -1.60 9.83
CA PHE A 120 -2.61 -0.25 9.39
C PHE A 120 -3.50 0.10 8.19
N HIS A 121 -4.27 1.16 8.34
CA HIS A 121 -5.14 1.70 7.28
C HIS A 121 -4.35 2.69 6.43
N PHE A 122 -4.24 2.42 5.14
CA PHE A 122 -3.59 3.30 4.18
C PHE A 122 -4.60 3.93 3.26
N ARG A 123 -4.31 5.16 2.86
CA ARG A 123 -5.10 5.94 1.91
C ARG A 123 -4.17 6.78 1.05
N VAL A 124 -4.29 6.62 -0.26
CA VAL A 124 -3.55 7.39 -1.25
C VAL A 124 -4.55 8.01 -2.20
N VAL A 125 -4.46 9.33 -2.39
CA VAL A 125 -5.35 10.08 -3.28
C VAL A 125 -4.52 10.92 -4.23
N LYS A 126 -4.88 10.89 -5.51
CA LYS A 126 -4.42 11.85 -6.51
C LYS A 126 -5.63 12.47 -7.20
N GLU A 127 -5.69 13.78 -7.18
CA GLU A 127 -6.76 14.57 -7.78
C GLU A 127 -6.17 15.69 -8.64
N GLY A 128 -6.85 15.99 -9.74
CA GLY A 128 -6.53 17.12 -10.59
C GLY A 128 -6.80 16.84 -12.06
N LEU A 129 -6.46 17.82 -12.90
CA LEU A 129 -6.49 17.65 -14.35
C LEU A 129 -5.38 16.67 -14.77
N PRO A 130 -5.71 15.61 -15.51
CA PRO A 130 -4.70 14.70 -15.99
C PRO A 130 -3.83 15.39 -17.05
N PRO A 131 -2.53 15.07 -17.12
CA PRO A 131 -1.68 15.50 -18.22
C PRO A 131 -2.25 14.97 -19.55
N ARG A 132 -2.18 15.79 -20.60
CA ARG A 132 -2.62 15.43 -21.96
C ARG A 132 -1.50 14.72 -22.72
#